data_AF-A0A9R1CAK7-F1
#
_entry.id   AF-A0A9R1CAK7-F1
#
_cell.length_a   1.000
_cell.length_b   1.000
_cell.length_c   1.000
_cell.angle_alpha   90.00
_cell.angle_beta   90.00
_cell.angle_gamma   90.00
#
_symmetry.space_group_name_H-M   'P 1'
#
loop_
_entity.id
_entity.type
_entity.pdbx_description
1 polymer ?
#
loop_
_entity_poly.entity_id
_entity_poly.type
_entity_poly.pdbx_seq_one_letter_code
_entity_poly.pdbx_strand_id
1 'polypeptide(L)'
;MFREKIKLAIGEQNLRVNKVATECGIVATSLSSYLNGQRGLKYDQLEKLIGYLHLALVPKRNFRFQSEFMEKQEEEREAKIAARRGV
;
A
#
# COMPACT_ATOMS: atom_id res chain seq x y z
N MET A 1 -5.61 10.08 -8.18
CA MET A 1 -4.91 9.90 -6.88
C MET A 1 -5.51 8.74 -6.08
N PHE A 2 -4.80 8.22 -5.07
CA PHE A 2 -5.12 6.98 -4.31
C PHE A 2 -6.61 6.79 -3.93
N ARG A 3 -7.30 7.84 -3.45
CA ARG A 3 -8.74 7.80 -3.10
C ARG A 3 -9.66 7.46 -4.28
N GLU A 4 -9.31 7.92 -5.49
CA GLU A 4 -10.08 7.62 -6.70
C GLU A 4 -9.98 6.14 -7.07
N LYS A 5 -8.84 5.50 -6.80
CA LYS A 5 -8.69 4.05 -7.01
C LYS A 5 -9.58 3.26 -6.07
N ILE A 6 -9.72 3.71 -4.83
CA ILE A 6 -10.68 3.14 -3.87
C ILE A 6 -12.12 3.33 -4.36
N LYS A 7 -12.49 4.53 -4.83
CA LYS A 7 -13.82 4.79 -5.40
C LYS A 7 -14.12 3.89 -6.59
N LEU A 8 -13.16 3.76 -7.51
CA LEU A 8 -13.28 2.89 -8.68
C LEU A 8 -13.47 1.44 -8.26
N ALA A 9 -12.67 0.92 -7.33
CA ALA A 9 -12.79 -0.46 -6.85
C ALA A 9 -14.16 -0.75 -6.21
N ILE A 10 -14.69 0.20 -5.42
CA ILE A 10 -16.05 0.08 -4.86
C ILE A 10 -17.10 0.02 -5.99
N GLY A 11 -16.95 0.85 -7.02
CA GLY A 11 -17.85 0.87 -8.18
C GLY A 11 -17.77 -0.40 -9.04
N GLU A 12 -16.55 -0.87 -9.34
CA GLU A 12 -16.28 -2.08 -10.14
C GLU A 12 -16.83 -3.34 -9.46
N GLN A 13 -16.78 -3.39 -8.13
CA GLN A 13 -17.35 -4.49 -7.34
C GLN A 13 -18.86 -4.30 -7.05
N ASN A 14 -19.48 -3.25 -7.59
CA ASN A 14 -20.89 -2.89 -7.38
C ASN A 14 -21.29 -2.82 -5.89
N LEU A 15 -20.39 -2.30 -5.06
CA LEU A 15 -20.55 -2.22 -3.61
C LEU A 15 -21.15 -0.88 -3.19
N ARG A 16 -22.02 -0.91 -2.18
CA ARG A 16 -22.51 0.31 -1.53
C ARG A 16 -21.49 0.81 -0.52
N VAL A 17 -21.12 2.09 -0.59
CA VAL A 17 -20.16 2.74 0.32
C VAL A 17 -20.50 2.48 1.80
N ASN A 18 -21.79 2.56 2.17
CA ASN A 18 -22.22 2.28 3.55
C ASN A 18 -21.92 0.83 3.98
N LYS A 19 -22.11 -0.14 3.10
CA LYS A 19 -21.78 -1.55 3.39
C LYS A 19 -20.27 -1.70 3.58
N VAL A 20 -19.48 -1.15 2.67
CA VAL A 20 -18.01 -1.16 2.77
C VAL A 20 -17.54 -0.54 4.09
N ALA A 21 -18.13 0.58 4.49
CA ALA A 21 -17.82 1.23 5.76
C ALA A 21 -18.09 0.31 6.95
N THR A 22 -19.27 -0.32 6.99
CA THR A 22 -19.64 -1.28 8.05
C THR A 22 -18.67 -2.46 8.12
N GLU A 23 -18.39 -3.11 7.00
CA GLU A 23 -17.48 -4.27 6.94
C GLU A 23 -16.04 -3.91 7.37
N CYS A 24 -15.62 -2.67 7.11
CA CYS A 24 -14.30 -2.19 7.50
C CYS A 24 -14.25 -1.61 8.93
N GLY A 25 -15.38 -1.55 9.65
CA GLY A 25 -15.46 -0.90 10.97
C GLY A 25 -15.25 0.62 10.91
N ILE A 26 -15.73 1.26 9.85
CA ILE A 26 -15.63 2.70 9.58
C ILE A 26 -17.03 3.31 9.63
N VAL A 27 -17.17 4.48 10.23
CA VAL A 27 -18.41 5.25 10.16
C VAL A 27 -18.64 5.69 8.71
N ALA A 28 -19.84 5.46 8.17
CA ALA A 28 -20.18 5.74 6.76
C ALA A 28 -19.89 7.19 6.32
N THR A 29 -20.14 8.17 7.21
CA THR A 29 -19.84 9.58 6.97
C THR A 29 -18.33 9.82 6.91
N SER A 30 -17.55 9.16 7.76
CA SER A 30 -16.08 9.21 7.73
C SER A 30 -15.52 8.64 6.44
N LEU A 31 -16.02 7.49 5.97
CA LEU A 31 -15.60 6.92 4.70
C LEU A 31 -15.96 7.86 3.54
N SER A 32 -17.18 8.39 3.51
CA SER A 32 -17.62 9.36 2.48
C SER A 32 -16.76 10.62 2.47
N SER A 33 -16.49 11.22 3.63
CA SER A 33 -15.61 12.38 3.76
C SER A 33 -14.18 12.07 3.30
N TYR A 34 -13.67 10.88 3.62
CA TYR A 34 -12.34 10.44 3.18
C TYR A 34 -12.26 10.30 1.66
N LEU A 35 -13.24 9.61 1.05
CA LEU A 35 -13.31 9.40 -0.39
C LEU A 35 -13.41 10.75 -1.14
N ASN A 36 -14.06 11.75 -0.55
CA ASN A 36 -14.17 13.10 -1.09
C ASN A 36 -13.03 14.06 -0.69
N GLY A 37 -12.01 13.56 0.00
CA GLY A 37 -10.81 14.34 0.35
C GLY A 37 -11.00 15.36 1.48
N GLN A 38 -12.14 15.35 2.16
CA GLN A 38 -12.47 16.29 3.24
C GLN A 38 -11.78 15.92 4.56
N ARG A 39 -11.51 14.63 4.79
CA ARG A 39 -10.85 14.13 6.02
C ARG A 39 -9.90 12.97 5.72
N GLY A 40 -8.98 12.72 6.65
CA GLY A 40 -8.16 11.51 6.67
C GLY A 40 -8.92 10.31 7.27
N LEU A 41 -8.40 9.11 7.04
CA LEU A 41 -8.73 7.90 7.79
C LEU A 41 -7.55 7.53 8.67
N LYS A 42 -7.83 6.85 9.78
CA LYS A 42 -6.77 6.21 10.58
C LYS A 42 -6.10 5.11 9.75
N TYR A 43 -4.83 4.84 10.04
CA TYR A 43 -4.05 3.84 9.32
C TYR A 43 -4.73 2.46 9.33
N ASP A 44 -5.11 1.96 10.50
CA ASP A 44 -5.73 0.63 10.66
C ASP A 44 -7.05 0.51 9.87
N GLN A 45 -7.83 1.60 9.78
CA GLN A 45 -9.06 1.64 8.98
C GLN A 45 -8.75 1.62 7.50
N LEU A 46 -7.69 2.32 7.09
CA LEU A 46 -7.26 2.33 5.71
C LEU A 46 -6.71 0.97 5.28
N GLU A 47 -5.93 0.30 6.14
CA GLU A 47 -5.43 -1.05 5.88
C GLU A 47 -6.57 -2.05 5.69
N LYS A 48 -7.56 -2.05 6.59
CA LYS A 48 -8.78 -2.86 6.45
C LYS A 48 -9.52 -2.59 5.14
N LEU A 49 -9.66 -1.32 4.77
CA LEU A 49 -10.32 -0.92 3.54
C LEU A 49 -9.59 -1.43 2.29
N ILE A 50 -8.25 -1.33 2.27
CA ILE A 50 -7.42 -1.85 1.19
C ILE A 50 -7.56 -3.37 1.09
N GLY A 51 -7.49 -4.07 2.22
CA GLY A 51 -7.64 -5.53 2.29
C GLY A 51 -9.02 -6.01 1.84
N TYR A 52 -10.08 -5.36 2.32
CA TYR A 52 -11.46 -5.66 1.95
C TYR A 52 -11.74 -5.46 0.45
N LEU A 53 -11.16 -4.42 -0.15
CA LEU A 53 -11.28 -4.14 -1.58
C LEU A 53 -10.31 -4.95 -2.44
N HIS A 54 -9.48 -5.81 -1.83
CA HIS A 54 -8.44 -6.59 -2.50
C HIS A 54 -7.47 -5.73 -3.33
N LEU A 55 -7.14 -4.55 -2.81
CA LEU A 55 -6.21 -3.62 -3.45
C LEU A 55 -4.78 -3.93 -3.05
N ALA A 56 -3.85 -3.76 -3.99
CA ALA A 56 -2.42 -3.92 -3.75
C ALA A 56 -1.64 -2.68 -4.19
N LEU A 57 -0.60 -2.33 -3.44
CA LEU A 57 0.39 -1.33 -3.85
C LEU A 57 1.39 -2.00 -4.77
N VAL A 58 1.31 -1.68 -6.06
CA VAL A 58 2.26 -2.15 -7.06
C VAL A 58 3.26 -1.04 -7.36
N PRO A 59 4.57 -1.31 -7.30
CA PRO A 59 5.58 -0.35 -7.74
C PRO A 59 5.31 0.11 -9.17
N LYS A 60 5.58 1.38 -9.47
CA LYS A 60 5.49 1.86 -10.85
C LYS A 60 6.46 1.07 -11.72
N ARG A 61 6.14 0.94 -13.01
CA ARG A 61 7.05 0.39 -14.01
C ARG A 61 8.38 1.14 -13.91
N ASN A 62 9.48 0.40 -13.79
CA ASN A 62 10.84 0.90 -13.59
C ASN A 62 11.15 1.50 -12.20
N PHE A 63 10.29 1.31 -11.19
CA PHE A 63 10.67 1.60 -9.82
C PHE A 63 11.87 0.72 -9.44
N ARG A 64 12.99 1.36 -9.09
CA ARG A 64 14.15 0.72 -8.49
C ARG A 64 14.23 1.17 -7.05
N PHE A 65 14.20 0.20 -6.14
CA PHE A 65 14.50 0.46 -4.75
C PHE A 65 16.01 0.71 -4.64
N GLN A 66 16.40 1.97 -4.42
CA GLN A 66 17.78 2.34 -4.11
C GLN A 66 17.87 2.57 -2.60
N SER A 67 18.70 1.77 -1.94
CA SER A 67 18.96 1.90 -0.52
C SER A 67 20.45 1.79 -0.31
N GLU A 68 21.09 2.92 0.03
CA GLU A 68 22.52 2.99 0.32
C GLU A 68 22.95 1.98 1.40
N PHE A 69 22.05 1.65 2.33
CA PHE A 69 22.26 0.64 3.36
C PHE A 69 22.36 -0.78 2.78
N MET A 70 21.43 -1.14 1.89
CA MET A 70 21.41 -2.47 1.26
C MET A 70 22.57 -2.65 0.28
N GLU A 71 22.90 -1.59 -0.47
CA GLU A 71 24.05 -1.58 -1.39
C GLU A 71 25.37 -1.82 -0.64
N LYS A 72 25.59 -1.14 0.48
CA LYS A 72 26.77 -1.38 1.34
C LYS A 72 26.82 -2.81 1.89
N GLN A 73 25.68 -3.36 2.32
CA GLN A 73 25.63 -4.75 2.80
C GLN A 73 25.92 -5.78 1.70
N GLU A 74 25.50 -5.50 0.47
CA GLU A 74 25.76 -6.36 -0.68
C GLU A 74 27.25 -6.31 -1.08
N GLU A 75 27.86 -5.11 -1.14
CA GLU A 75 29.30 -4.93 -1.35
C GLU A 75 30.15 -5.64 -0.29
N GLU A 76 29.81 -5.49 1.00
CA GLU A 76 30.51 -6.17 2.10
C GLU A 76 30.40 -7.69 2.02
N ARG A 77 29.24 -8.20 1.60
CA ARG A 77 29.01 -9.63 1.40
C ARG A 77 29.81 -10.16 0.21
N GLU A 78 29.82 -9.46 -0.91
CA GLU A 78 30.61 -9.83 -2.09
C GLU A 78 32.11 -9.82 -1.80
N ALA A 79 32.60 -8.80 -1.07
CA ALA A 79 33.99 -8.74 -0.62
C ALA A 79 34.37 -9.94 0.26
N LYS A 80 33.49 -10.35 1.18
CA LYS A 80 33.71 -11.55 2.02
C LYS A 80 33.71 -12.85 1.21
N ILE A 81 32.89 -12.96 0.16
CA ILE A 81 32.84 -14.14 -0.71
C ILE A 81 34.10 -14.21 -1.59
N ALA A 82 34.53 -13.09 -2.16
CA ALA A 82 35.75 -12.99 -2.95
C ALA A 82 37.00 -13.34 -2.11
N ALA A 83 37.09 -12.82 -0.89
CA ALA A 83 38.19 -13.14 0.03
C ALA A 83 38.28 -14.64 0.40
N ARG A 84 37.15 -15.37 0.40
CA ARG A 84 37.11 -16.82 0.64
C ARG A 84 37.42 -17.68 -0.58
N ARG A 85 37.30 -17.14 -1.80
CA ARG A 85 37.58 -17.86 -3.05
C ARG A 85 39.02 -17.68 -3.55
N GLY A 86 39.77 -16.73 -2.98
CA GLY A 86 41.17 -16.46 -3.31
C GLY A 86 42.20 -17.15 -2.41
N VAL A 87 41.82 -18.24 -1.72
CA VAL A 87 42.69 -19.11 -0.91
C VAL A 87 42.65 -20.52 -1.46
#